data_AF-A0A2Z6I9N8-F1
#
_entry.id   AF-A0A2Z6I9N8-F1
#
_cell.length_a   1.000
_cell.length_b   1.000
_cell.length_c   1.000
_cell.angle_alpha   90.00
_cell.angle_beta   90.00
_cell.angle_gamma   90.00
#
_symmetry.space_group_name_H-M   'P 1'
#
loop_
_entity.id
_entity.type
_entity.pdbx_description
1 polymer ?
#
loop_
_entity_poly.entity_id
_entity_poly.type
_entity_poly.pdbx_seq_one_letter_code
_entity_poly.pdbx_strand_id
1 'polypeptide(L)'
;MNEKGLDNHTCLYAVNQMDPIKHRYPRIPCWLIMDEKARKAGPISGGATSGYALNRESYKWSTDNSAEIESGVIVKAATIRELAEKIKVPADTLEATVKRWNADITAGKDTEFGRILKRDPKGKTAFAGREAPIVSEPLGEGPYYAVALYPTMLNTQGGPKKNVYGQVMTPQDRPVPRFYVAGELGSMWGSIYQGGTNNAESIVFGRIAGRHAASQKPWA
;
A
#
# COMPACT_ATOMS: atom_id res chain seq x y z
N MET A 1 -10.50 2.06 -13.58
CA MET A 1 -9.77 2.84 -12.55
C MET A 1 -8.93 3.87 -13.30
N ASN A 2 -8.70 5.07 -12.78
CA ASN A 2 -7.75 6.02 -13.37
C ASN A 2 -6.69 6.38 -12.32
N GLU A 3 -5.45 5.97 -12.54
CA GLU A 3 -4.33 6.15 -11.60
C GLU A 3 -3.93 7.62 -11.43
N LYS A 4 -4.13 8.48 -12.44
CA LYS A 4 -3.77 9.91 -12.33
C LYS A 4 -4.53 10.66 -11.24
N GLY A 5 -5.74 10.23 -10.93
CA GLY A 5 -6.59 10.86 -9.92
C GLY A 5 -6.55 10.18 -8.55
N LEU A 6 -5.73 9.14 -8.39
CA LEU A 6 -5.77 8.27 -7.22
C LEU A 6 -4.72 8.69 -6.19
N ASP A 7 -5.15 8.92 -4.94
CA ASP A 7 -4.23 9.18 -3.85
C ASP A 7 -3.46 7.89 -3.51
N ASN A 8 -2.14 7.97 -3.34
CA ASN A 8 -1.29 6.81 -3.08
C ASN A 8 -1.76 5.94 -1.91
N HIS A 9 -2.32 6.53 -0.85
CA HIS A 9 -2.80 5.80 0.33
C HIS A 9 -4.21 5.20 0.12
N THR A 10 -4.82 5.45 -1.04
CA THR A 10 -6.12 4.89 -1.44
C THR A 10 -6.00 3.80 -2.51
N CYS A 11 -4.81 3.55 -3.07
CA CYS A 11 -4.55 2.51 -4.08
C CYS A 11 -5.06 1.13 -3.66
N LEU A 12 -4.98 0.83 -2.35
CA LEU A 12 -5.49 -0.42 -1.78
C LEU A 12 -6.98 -0.63 -2.05
N TYR A 13 -7.79 0.43 -2.02
CA TYR A 13 -9.24 0.34 -2.23
C TYR A 13 -9.59 -0.09 -3.65
N ALA A 14 -8.68 0.12 -4.61
CA ALA A 14 -8.88 -0.29 -5.98
C ALA A 14 -8.77 -1.81 -6.16
N VAL A 15 -8.02 -2.51 -5.29
CA VAL A 15 -7.92 -3.98 -5.29
C VAL A 15 -8.80 -4.63 -4.21
N ASN A 16 -9.12 -3.93 -3.14
CA ASN A 16 -9.97 -4.42 -2.05
C ASN A 16 -11.48 -4.30 -2.36
N GLN A 17 -11.90 -4.80 -3.52
CA GLN A 17 -13.32 -4.82 -3.93
C GLN A 17 -13.97 -6.14 -3.55
N MET A 18 -15.03 -6.08 -2.76
CA MET A 18 -15.85 -7.23 -2.39
C MET A 18 -16.83 -7.54 -3.53
N ASP A 19 -16.85 -8.79 -3.99
CA ASP A 19 -17.94 -9.35 -4.79
C ASP A 19 -19.05 -9.79 -3.82
N PRO A 20 -20.17 -9.05 -3.73
CA PRO A 20 -21.22 -9.33 -2.75
C PRO A 20 -22.04 -10.56 -3.11
N ILE A 21 -21.97 -11.05 -4.36
CA ILE A 21 -22.72 -12.23 -4.82
C ILE A 21 -21.93 -13.49 -4.47
N LYS A 22 -20.63 -13.48 -4.74
CA LYS A 22 -19.76 -14.64 -4.48
C LYS A 22 -19.09 -14.61 -3.10
N HIS A 23 -19.37 -13.58 -2.31
CA HIS A 23 -18.80 -13.35 -0.99
C HIS A 23 -17.26 -13.48 -0.95
N ARG A 24 -16.57 -12.88 -1.92
CA ARG A 24 -15.11 -12.97 -2.05
C ARG A 24 -14.50 -11.69 -2.55
N TYR A 25 -13.19 -11.55 -2.37
CA TYR A 25 -12.40 -10.48 -2.97
C TYR A 25 -11.69 -10.99 -4.23
N PRO A 26 -12.27 -10.84 -5.43
CA PRO A 26 -11.74 -11.46 -6.65
C PRO A 26 -10.36 -10.95 -7.09
N ARG A 27 -9.85 -9.87 -6.46
CA ARG A 27 -8.55 -9.27 -6.75
C ARG A 27 -7.53 -9.48 -5.62
N ILE A 28 -7.83 -10.38 -4.67
CA ILE A 28 -6.92 -10.75 -3.58
C ILE A 28 -6.62 -12.26 -3.68
N PRO A 29 -5.36 -12.65 -3.94
CA PRO A 29 -4.24 -11.77 -4.30
C PRO A 29 -4.42 -11.12 -5.67
N CYS A 30 -3.69 -10.03 -5.91
CA CYS A 30 -3.34 -9.59 -7.25
C CYS A 30 -1.88 -9.95 -7.53
N TRP A 31 -1.44 -9.86 -8.78
CA TRP A 31 -0.09 -10.29 -9.18
C TRP A 31 0.71 -9.11 -9.72
N LEU A 32 1.89 -8.88 -9.14
CA LEU A 32 2.93 -8.08 -9.78
C LEU A 32 3.59 -8.94 -10.84
N ILE A 33 3.61 -8.49 -12.10
CA ILE A 33 4.26 -9.17 -13.22
C ILE A 33 5.46 -8.34 -13.66
N MET A 34 6.61 -8.97 -13.85
CA MET A 34 7.86 -8.29 -14.21
C MET A 34 8.77 -9.16 -15.07
N ASP A 35 9.72 -8.52 -15.78
CA ASP A 35 10.73 -9.18 -16.61
C ASP A 35 12.09 -9.26 -15.92
N GLU A 36 13.09 -9.79 -16.61
CA GLU A 36 14.46 -9.93 -16.09
C GLU A 36 15.16 -8.58 -15.85
N LYS A 37 14.85 -7.55 -16.66
CA LYS A 37 15.38 -6.19 -16.47
C LYS A 37 14.90 -5.61 -15.14
N ALA A 38 13.60 -5.71 -14.87
CA ALA A 38 12.99 -5.27 -13.62
C ALA A 38 13.50 -6.07 -12.41
N ARG A 39 13.64 -7.41 -12.53
CA ARG A 39 14.21 -8.24 -11.45
C ARG A 39 15.62 -7.79 -11.07
N LYS A 40 16.47 -7.49 -12.06
CA LYS A 40 17.86 -7.07 -11.85
C LYS A 40 18.02 -5.62 -11.38
N ALA A 41 16.95 -4.82 -11.40
CA ALA A 41 16.99 -3.41 -10.97
C ALA A 41 17.19 -3.26 -9.45
N GLY A 42 16.96 -4.31 -8.68
CA GLY A 42 17.16 -4.35 -7.24
C GLY A 42 16.12 -5.22 -6.54
N PRO A 43 16.19 -5.32 -5.19
CA PRO A 43 15.21 -6.08 -4.44
C PRO A 43 13.82 -5.43 -4.53
N ILE A 44 12.76 -6.24 -4.66
CA ILE A 44 11.37 -5.75 -4.67
C ILE A 44 11.04 -5.04 -3.36
N SER A 45 11.54 -5.56 -2.23
CA SER A 45 11.44 -4.92 -0.93
C SER A 45 12.81 -4.39 -0.49
N GLY A 46 12.91 -3.08 -0.27
CA GLY A 46 14.18 -2.40 0.04
C GLY A 46 14.02 -1.15 0.93
N GLY A 47 14.99 -0.23 0.89
CA GLY A 47 15.27 0.75 1.95
C GLY A 47 14.13 1.62 2.52
N ALA A 48 13.04 1.88 1.80
CA ALA A 48 11.87 2.62 2.31
C ALA A 48 10.65 1.73 2.59
N THR A 49 10.77 0.42 2.36
CA THR A 49 9.72 -0.56 2.63
C THR A 49 9.72 -0.97 4.10
N SER A 50 8.54 -1.31 4.60
CA SER A 50 8.32 -1.70 5.98
C SER A 50 7.37 -2.89 5.98
N GLY A 51 7.60 -3.84 6.87
CA GLY A 51 6.80 -5.06 6.96
C GLY A 51 7.21 -5.91 8.14
N TYR A 52 6.36 -6.86 8.53
CA TYR A 52 6.64 -7.74 9.66
C TYR A 52 7.96 -8.51 9.47
N ALA A 53 8.14 -9.15 8.32
CA ALA A 53 9.36 -9.89 8.01
C ALA A 53 10.63 -9.02 8.10
N LEU A 54 10.58 -7.78 7.59
CA LEU A 54 11.71 -6.85 7.64
C LEU A 54 11.99 -6.35 9.07
N ASN A 55 10.94 -5.92 9.79
CA ASN A 55 11.09 -5.19 11.05
C ASN A 55 11.13 -6.08 12.30
N ARG A 56 10.54 -7.29 12.23
CA ARG A 56 10.41 -8.21 13.35
C ARG A 56 11.26 -9.46 13.17
N GLU A 57 11.32 -9.98 11.95
CA GLU A 57 12.10 -11.19 11.65
C GLU A 57 13.49 -10.85 11.10
N SER A 58 13.77 -9.57 10.83
CA SER A 58 15.04 -9.12 10.23
C SER A 58 15.36 -9.81 8.90
N TYR A 59 14.32 -10.18 8.13
CA TYR A 59 14.48 -10.80 6.81
C TYR A 59 15.25 -9.86 5.89
N LYS A 60 16.24 -10.40 5.17
CA LYS A 60 17.07 -9.66 4.24
C LYS A 60 16.82 -10.17 2.83
N TRP A 61 16.18 -9.34 2.01
CA TRP A 61 16.03 -9.61 0.59
C TRP A 61 17.39 -9.74 -0.09
N SER A 62 17.54 -10.70 -0.99
CA SER A 62 18.76 -10.75 -1.79
C SER A 62 18.78 -9.57 -2.77
N THR A 63 19.96 -9.05 -3.08
CA THR A 63 20.11 -7.82 -3.88
C THR A 63 19.54 -7.95 -5.29
N ASP A 64 19.42 -9.17 -5.80
CA ASP A 64 18.90 -9.49 -7.12
C ASP A 64 17.60 -10.33 -7.09
N ASN A 65 17.05 -10.60 -5.90
CA ASN A 65 15.87 -11.44 -5.68
C ASN A 65 16.04 -12.96 -5.96
N SER A 66 17.26 -13.46 -6.14
CA SER A 66 17.52 -14.89 -6.34
C SER A 66 17.04 -15.78 -5.20
N ALA A 67 17.23 -15.37 -3.94
CA ALA A 67 16.77 -16.13 -2.78
C ALA A 67 15.24 -16.21 -2.70
N GLU A 68 14.55 -15.15 -3.13
CA GLU A 68 13.09 -15.12 -3.19
C GLU A 68 12.53 -15.94 -4.35
N ILE A 69 13.31 -16.15 -5.42
CA ILE A 69 12.97 -17.11 -6.48
C ILE A 69 13.14 -18.54 -5.96
N GLU A 70 14.25 -18.84 -5.26
CA GLU A 70 14.53 -20.17 -4.72
C GLU A 70 13.50 -20.59 -3.66
N SER A 71 13.08 -19.66 -2.79
CA SER A 71 12.05 -19.90 -1.77
C SER A 71 10.62 -19.95 -2.33
N GLY A 72 10.41 -19.59 -3.60
CA GLY A 72 9.11 -19.59 -4.26
C GLY A 72 8.24 -18.37 -3.95
N VAL A 73 8.75 -17.37 -3.23
CA VAL A 73 8.09 -16.05 -3.07
C VAL A 73 7.91 -15.36 -4.41
N ILE A 74 8.88 -15.52 -5.31
CA ILE A 74 8.81 -15.07 -6.71
C ILE A 74 8.68 -16.29 -7.61
N VAL A 75 7.58 -16.36 -8.34
CA VAL A 75 7.36 -17.41 -9.35
C VAL A 75 8.09 -17.02 -10.63
N LYS A 76 8.93 -17.91 -11.16
CA LYS A 76 9.66 -17.74 -12.43
C LYS A 76 9.08 -18.63 -13.53
N ALA A 77 9.02 -18.12 -14.75
CA ALA A 77 8.69 -18.88 -15.96
C ALA A 77 9.45 -18.35 -17.19
N ALA A 78 9.62 -19.19 -18.21
CA ALA A 78 10.26 -18.77 -19.46
C ALA A 78 9.34 -17.92 -20.34
N THR A 79 8.02 -18.17 -20.28
CA THR A 79 7.01 -17.48 -21.08
C THR A 79 5.86 -16.94 -20.24
N ILE A 80 5.12 -15.96 -20.75
CA ILE A 80 3.92 -15.43 -20.09
C ILE A 80 2.84 -16.50 -19.92
N ARG A 81 2.66 -17.39 -20.91
CA ARG A 81 1.72 -18.52 -20.81
C ARG A 81 2.08 -19.48 -19.68
N GLU A 82 3.35 -19.90 -19.60
CA GLU A 82 3.84 -20.74 -18.51
C GLU A 82 3.72 -20.03 -17.15
N LEU A 83 3.97 -18.72 -17.10
CA LEU A 83 3.79 -17.93 -15.88
C LEU A 83 2.33 -17.96 -15.41
N ALA A 84 1.40 -17.74 -16.35
CA ALA A 84 -0.03 -17.73 -16.09
C ALA A 84 -0.52 -19.06 -15.51
N GLU A 85 -0.05 -20.18 -16.07
CA GLU A 85 -0.36 -21.52 -15.58
C GLU A 85 0.14 -21.72 -14.15
N LYS A 86 1.38 -21.32 -13.85
CA LYS A 86 1.99 -21.43 -12.51
C LYS A 86 1.23 -20.61 -11.46
N ILE A 87 0.76 -19.40 -11.81
CA ILE A 87 0.01 -18.52 -10.90
C ILE A 87 -1.52 -18.72 -10.98
N LYS A 88 -1.98 -19.68 -11.80
CA LYS A 88 -3.38 -20.09 -11.97
C LYS A 88 -4.30 -18.95 -12.43
N VAL A 89 -3.85 -18.16 -13.41
CA VAL A 89 -4.67 -17.15 -14.11
C VAL A 89 -4.86 -17.54 -15.58
N PRO A 90 -5.91 -17.04 -16.28
CA PRO A 90 -6.12 -17.37 -17.68
C PRO A 90 -4.95 -16.86 -18.56
N ALA A 91 -4.25 -17.78 -19.24
CA ALA A 91 -3.06 -17.48 -20.02
C ALA A 91 -3.31 -16.43 -21.12
N ASP A 92 -4.37 -16.62 -21.92
CA ASP A 92 -4.69 -15.71 -23.02
C ASP A 92 -5.02 -14.30 -22.52
N THR A 93 -5.62 -14.19 -21.32
CA THR A 93 -5.89 -12.88 -20.69
C THR A 93 -4.60 -12.20 -20.25
N LEU A 94 -3.65 -12.95 -19.67
CA LEU A 94 -2.38 -12.39 -19.24
C LEU A 94 -1.53 -11.95 -20.44
N GLU A 95 -1.45 -12.78 -21.49
CA GLU A 95 -0.74 -12.43 -22.74
C GLU A 95 -1.33 -11.19 -23.40
N ALA A 96 -2.66 -11.09 -23.52
CA ALA A 96 -3.32 -9.92 -24.06
C ALA A 96 -3.05 -8.67 -23.21
N THR A 97 -2.97 -8.82 -21.89
CA THR A 97 -2.64 -7.73 -20.96
C THR A 97 -1.21 -7.24 -21.14
N VAL A 98 -0.22 -8.14 -21.20
CA VAL A 98 1.18 -7.77 -21.43
C VAL A 98 1.37 -7.15 -22.82
N LYS A 99 0.72 -7.69 -23.85
CA LYS A 99 0.76 -7.13 -25.20
C LYS A 99 0.21 -5.71 -25.24
N ARG A 100 -0.95 -5.46 -24.60
CA ARG A 100 -1.55 -4.12 -24.51
C ARG A 100 -0.67 -3.16 -23.73
N TRP A 101 -0.17 -3.57 -22.56
CA TRP A 101 0.77 -2.78 -21.77
C TRP A 101 1.98 -2.35 -22.60
N ASN A 102 2.66 -3.31 -23.25
CA ASN A 102 3.83 -3.01 -24.07
C ASN A 102 3.50 -2.01 -25.19
N ALA A 103 2.39 -2.19 -25.90
CA ALA A 103 1.94 -1.27 -26.95
C ALA A 103 1.67 0.15 -26.40
N ASP A 104 0.97 0.24 -25.27
CA ASP A 104 0.63 1.50 -24.60
C ASP A 104 1.87 2.25 -24.11
N ILE A 105 2.81 1.55 -23.49
CA ILE A 105 4.06 2.16 -23.02
C ILE A 105 4.91 2.62 -24.20
N THR A 106 5.02 1.83 -25.28
CA THR A 106 5.71 2.25 -26.51
C THR A 106 5.03 3.46 -27.15
N ALA A 107 3.71 3.55 -27.10
CA ALA A 107 2.95 4.71 -27.58
C ALA A 107 3.01 5.93 -26.63
N GLY A 108 3.62 5.80 -25.44
CA GLY A 108 3.75 6.87 -24.47
C GLY A 108 2.47 7.18 -23.69
N LYS A 109 1.48 6.27 -23.67
CA LYS A 109 0.23 6.44 -22.95
C LYS A 109 -0.38 5.11 -22.52
N ASP A 110 -0.59 4.94 -21.22
CA ASP A 110 -1.51 3.92 -20.70
C ASP A 110 -2.96 4.31 -20.99
N THR A 111 -3.63 3.49 -21.81
CA THR A 111 -5.01 3.71 -22.26
C THR A 111 -6.05 3.13 -21.32
N GLU A 112 -5.66 2.22 -20.42
CA GLU A 112 -6.59 1.49 -19.56
C GLU A 112 -6.72 2.15 -18.19
N PHE A 113 -5.61 2.49 -17.55
CA PHE A 113 -5.59 3.07 -16.22
C PHE A 113 -5.02 4.49 -16.17
N GLY A 114 -4.49 5.00 -17.28
CA GLY A 114 -3.95 6.35 -17.35
C GLY A 114 -2.70 6.56 -16.49
N ARG A 115 -1.94 5.51 -16.19
CA ARG A 115 -0.70 5.55 -15.39
C ARG A 115 0.26 6.65 -15.85
N ILE A 116 0.93 7.27 -14.87
CA ILE A 116 1.98 8.24 -15.13
C ILE A 116 3.24 7.47 -15.55
N LEU A 117 3.66 7.63 -16.81
CA LEU A 117 4.77 6.82 -17.36
C LEU A 117 6.14 7.33 -16.93
N LYS A 118 6.27 8.65 -16.76
CA LYS A 118 7.50 9.33 -16.32
C LYS A 118 7.14 10.37 -15.28
N ARG A 119 7.99 10.53 -14.28
CA ARG A 119 7.84 11.55 -13.24
C ARG A 119 7.87 12.95 -13.88
N ASP A 120 6.95 13.81 -13.46
CA ASP A 120 7.04 15.25 -13.74
C ASP A 120 8.18 15.86 -12.89
N PRO A 121 9.23 16.43 -13.51
CA PRO A 121 10.32 17.08 -12.78
C PRO A 121 9.87 18.25 -11.89
N LYS A 122 8.71 18.86 -12.21
CA LYS A 122 8.10 19.96 -11.45
C LYS A 122 7.00 19.47 -10.49
N GLY A 123 6.71 18.17 -10.50
CA GLY A 123 5.69 17.56 -9.64
C GLY A 123 6.10 17.57 -8.17
N LYS A 124 5.11 17.67 -7.27
CA LYS A 124 5.33 17.53 -5.83
C LYS A 124 5.85 16.12 -5.52
N THR A 125 6.83 16.02 -4.62
CA THR A 125 7.39 14.74 -4.21
C THR A 125 7.15 14.49 -2.75
N ALA A 126 6.80 13.25 -2.40
CA ALA A 126 6.51 12.89 -1.01
C ALA A 126 7.76 13.00 -0.13
N PHE A 127 8.94 12.68 -0.69
CA PHE A 127 10.22 12.72 0.00
C PHE A 127 11.30 13.29 -0.94
N ALA A 128 11.55 14.60 -0.83
CA ALA A 128 12.60 15.27 -1.60
C ALA A 128 13.98 14.62 -1.33
N GLY A 129 14.69 14.25 -2.40
CA GLY A 129 16.01 13.59 -2.33
C GLY A 129 15.96 12.08 -2.07
N ARG A 130 14.76 11.47 -1.98
CA ARG A 130 14.58 10.02 -1.84
C ARG A 130 13.59 9.45 -2.86
N GLU A 131 13.35 10.16 -3.95
CA GLU A 131 12.36 9.75 -4.91
C GLU A 131 12.86 8.58 -5.76
N ALA A 132 12.08 7.50 -5.78
CA ALA A 132 12.23 6.49 -6.80
C ALA A 132 11.91 7.11 -8.18
N PRO A 133 12.67 6.79 -9.23
CA PRO A 133 12.32 7.21 -10.57
C PRO A 133 11.01 6.52 -10.97
N ILE A 134 10.00 7.28 -11.42
CA ILE A 134 8.80 6.70 -12.04
C ILE A 134 9.20 6.36 -13.47
N VAL A 135 9.38 5.05 -13.73
CA VAL A 135 9.81 4.51 -15.01
C VAL A 135 8.87 3.38 -15.37
N SER A 136 7.90 3.67 -16.23
CA SER A 136 7.07 2.63 -16.87
C SER A 136 7.72 2.24 -18.19
N GLU A 137 8.09 0.97 -18.32
CA GLU A 137 8.78 0.42 -19.50
C GLU A 137 8.02 -0.80 -20.03
N PRO A 138 8.12 -1.10 -21.33
CA PRO A 138 7.63 -2.37 -21.86
C PRO A 138 8.35 -3.54 -21.17
N LEU A 139 7.64 -4.63 -20.92
CA LEU A 139 8.24 -5.90 -20.51
C LEU A 139 9.00 -6.46 -21.72
N GLY A 140 10.29 -6.74 -21.53
CA GLY A 140 11.17 -7.31 -22.53
C GLY A 140 10.94 -8.80 -22.77
N GLU A 141 11.92 -9.44 -23.40
CA GLU A 141 11.96 -10.89 -23.55
C GLU A 141 12.24 -11.56 -22.20
N GLY A 142 11.66 -12.75 -22.01
CA GLY A 142 11.72 -13.48 -20.74
C GLY A 142 13.14 -13.84 -20.27
N PRO A 143 13.29 -14.41 -19.07
CA PRO A 143 12.23 -14.96 -18.23
C PRO A 143 11.30 -13.92 -17.60
N TYR A 144 10.10 -14.36 -17.24
CA TYR A 144 9.08 -13.58 -16.57
C TYR A 144 8.86 -14.04 -15.14
N TYR A 145 8.44 -13.09 -14.31
CA TYR A 145 8.31 -13.28 -12.88
C TYR A 145 6.96 -12.77 -12.38
N ALA A 146 6.43 -13.44 -11.35
CA ALA A 146 5.22 -13.03 -10.66
C ALA A 146 5.39 -13.06 -9.15
N VAL A 147 4.81 -12.05 -8.47
CA VAL A 147 4.72 -11.99 -7.01
C VAL A 147 3.28 -11.76 -6.60
N ALA A 148 2.78 -12.60 -5.69
CA ALA A 148 1.46 -12.43 -5.13
C ALA A 148 1.45 -11.22 -4.19
N LEU A 149 0.58 -10.27 -4.46
CA LEU A 149 0.36 -9.10 -3.62
C LEU A 149 -0.94 -9.27 -2.84
N TYR A 150 -0.82 -9.16 -1.52
CA TYR A 150 -1.94 -9.14 -0.61
C TYR A 150 -2.05 -7.76 0.04
N PRO A 151 -3.28 -7.22 0.20
CA PRO A 151 -3.46 -6.05 1.03
C PRO A 151 -3.09 -6.39 2.46
N THR A 152 -2.20 -5.60 3.05
CA THR A 152 -1.79 -5.74 4.45
C THR A 152 -2.31 -4.56 5.26
N MET A 153 -2.61 -4.81 6.54
CA MET A 153 -3.02 -3.74 7.46
C MET A 153 -1.78 -3.04 8.00
N LEU A 154 -1.68 -1.75 7.71
CA LEU A 154 -0.63 -0.90 8.27
C LEU A 154 -0.99 -0.43 9.68
N ASN A 155 -2.25 -0.04 9.87
CA ASN A 155 -2.80 0.48 11.11
C ASN A 155 -4.33 0.43 11.07
N THR A 156 -4.96 0.72 12.20
CA THR A 156 -6.38 0.99 12.34
C THR A 156 -6.62 2.49 12.52
N GLN A 157 -7.72 3.01 11.97
CA GLN A 157 -8.12 4.41 12.19
C GLN A 157 -9.33 4.54 13.12
N GLY A 158 -10.01 3.43 13.38
CA GLY A 158 -11.19 3.37 14.24
C GLY A 158 -10.87 3.59 15.72
N GLY A 159 -11.93 3.73 16.51
CA GLY A 159 -11.85 3.87 17.95
C GLY A 159 -12.99 4.75 18.48
N PRO A 160 -12.99 5.04 19.80
CA PRO A 160 -14.03 5.87 20.39
C PRO A 160 -13.99 7.30 19.83
N LYS A 161 -15.16 7.90 19.63
CA LYS A 161 -15.26 9.34 19.34
C LYS A 161 -14.63 10.12 20.50
N LYS A 162 -13.82 11.12 20.19
CA LYS A 162 -13.19 12.01 21.18
C LYS A 162 -13.45 13.48 20.85
N ASN A 163 -13.55 14.32 21.88
CA ASN A 163 -13.62 15.77 21.68
C ASN A 163 -12.22 16.39 21.47
N VAL A 164 -12.17 17.71 21.34
CA VAL A 164 -10.92 18.48 21.17
C VAL A 164 -9.94 18.39 22.33
N TYR A 165 -10.38 17.88 23.49
CA TYR A 165 -9.55 17.63 24.67
C TYR A 165 -9.09 16.17 24.79
N GLY A 166 -9.47 15.32 23.83
CA GLY A 166 -9.21 13.87 23.87
C GLY A 166 -10.11 13.10 24.83
N GLN A 167 -11.20 13.69 25.35
CA GLN A 167 -12.16 12.96 26.18
C GLN A 167 -13.01 12.05 25.30
N VAL A 168 -13.23 10.82 25.75
CA VAL A 168 -14.14 9.87 25.11
C VAL A 168 -15.56 10.39 25.19
N MET A 169 -16.31 10.26 24.09
CA MET A 169 -17.69 10.68 23.99
C MET A 169 -18.62 9.47 24.15
N THR A 170 -19.71 9.66 24.89
CA THR A 170 -20.87 8.75 24.88
C THR A 170 -21.56 8.79 23.51
N PRO A 171 -22.43 7.80 23.18
CA PRO A 171 -23.24 7.85 21.96
C PRO A 171 -24.16 9.06 21.84
N GLN A 172 -24.47 9.74 22.96
CA GLN A 172 -25.25 10.99 22.98
C GLN A 172 -24.38 12.25 22.96
N ASP A 173 -23.12 12.13 22.53
CA ASP A 173 -22.18 13.25 22.42
C ASP A 173 -21.91 14.02 23.72
N ARG A 174 -22.01 13.31 24.85
CA ARG A 174 -21.56 13.82 26.16
C ARG A 174 -20.17 13.28 26.48
N PRO A 175 -19.23 14.10 26.98
CA PRO A 175 -17.92 13.62 27.40
C PRO A 175 -18.07 12.69 28.60
N VAL A 176 -17.41 11.53 28.55
CA VAL A 176 -17.29 10.62 29.69
C VAL A 176 -16.28 11.23 30.68
N PRO A 177 -16.68 11.54 31.92
CA PRO A 177 -15.79 12.16 32.88
C PRO A 177 -14.53 11.31 33.11
N ARG A 178 -13.36 11.96 33.07
CA ARG A 178 -12.04 11.36 33.33
C ARG A 178 -11.59 10.27 32.36
N PHE A 179 -12.33 10.00 31.30
CA PHE A 179 -11.93 9.01 30.31
C PHE A 179 -11.38 9.69 29.06
N TYR A 180 -10.11 9.44 28.77
CA TYR A 180 -9.38 10.05 27.66
C TYR A 180 -8.76 9.00 26.75
N VAL A 181 -8.59 9.36 25.48
CA VAL A 181 -7.85 8.57 24.51
C VAL A 181 -6.85 9.44 23.75
N ALA A 182 -5.73 8.83 23.40
CA ALA A 182 -4.70 9.40 22.55
C ALA A 182 -4.07 8.28 21.70
N GLY A 183 -3.47 8.67 20.58
CA GLY A 183 -2.88 7.72 19.62
C GLY A 183 -3.90 7.07 18.71
N GLU A 184 -3.62 5.83 18.32
CA GLU A 184 -4.38 5.03 17.36
C GLU A 184 -5.69 4.46 17.95
N LEU A 185 -6.51 5.35 18.53
CA LEU A 185 -7.76 5.05 19.20
C LEU A 185 -8.81 6.10 18.80
N GLY A 186 -9.20 6.10 17.52
CA GLY A 186 -10.18 7.00 16.94
C GLY A 186 -9.54 8.21 16.28
N SER A 187 -9.09 8.06 15.04
CA SER A 187 -8.43 9.13 14.29
C SER A 187 -9.41 10.23 13.87
N MET A 188 -8.92 11.47 13.90
CA MET A 188 -9.66 12.61 13.34
C MET A 188 -9.80 12.57 11.80
N TRP A 189 -9.02 11.74 11.11
CA TRP A 189 -9.04 11.60 9.65
C TRP A 189 -10.06 10.57 9.14
N GLY A 190 -10.75 9.87 10.05
CA GLY A 190 -11.77 8.88 9.69
C GLY A 190 -11.19 7.73 8.85
N SER A 191 -11.73 7.51 7.66
CA SER A 191 -11.29 6.44 6.75
C SER A 191 -10.10 6.83 5.85
N ILE A 192 -9.57 8.05 6.00
CA ILE A 192 -8.48 8.56 5.16
C ILE A 192 -7.16 8.36 5.90
N TYR A 193 -6.26 7.59 5.29
CA TYR A 193 -4.88 7.52 5.76
C TYR A 193 -4.06 8.61 5.07
N GLN A 194 -3.32 9.40 5.85
CA GLN A 194 -2.35 10.38 5.36
C GLN A 194 -1.00 10.07 6.01
N GLY A 195 0.05 9.97 5.21
CA GLY A 195 1.39 9.59 5.69
C GLY A 195 1.83 10.43 6.90
N GLY A 196 2.19 9.76 7.99
CA GLY A 196 2.73 10.39 9.20
C GLY A 196 1.70 10.93 10.20
N THR A 197 0.40 10.94 9.86
CA THR A 197 -0.62 11.54 10.74
C THR A 197 -0.85 10.79 12.04
N ASN A 198 -0.75 9.46 12.06
CA ASN A 198 -0.90 8.67 13.29
C ASN A 198 0.13 9.06 14.37
N ASN A 199 1.38 9.27 13.96
CA ASN A 199 2.44 9.68 14.88
C ASN A 199 2.17 11.09 15.41
N ALA A 200 1.77 12.00 14.52
CA ALA A 200 1.41 13.36 14.88
C ALA A 200 0.20 13.38 15.85
N GLU A 201 -0.87 12.63 15.56
CA GLU A 201 -2.03 12.50 16.44
C GLU A 201 -1.64 11.92 17.81
N SER A 202 -0.78 10.91 17.85
CA SER A 202 -0.29 10.32 19.10
C SER A 202 0.39 11.35 19.99
N ILE A 203 1.32 12.13 19.42
CA ILE A 203 2.08 13.16 20.15
C ILE A 203 1.15 14.30 20.58
N VAL A 204 0.33 14.81 19.65
CA VAL A 204 -0.51 15.99 19.88
C VAL A 204 -1.64 15.67 20.85
N PHE A 205 -2.44 14.63 20.62
CA PHE A 205 -3.52 14.25 21.53
C PHE A 205 -3.00 13.70 22.85
N GLY A 206 -1.84 13.03 22.87
CA GLY A 206 -1.20 12.63 24.13
C GLY A 206 -0.93 13.84 25.02
N ARG A 207 -0.39 14.92 24.44
CA ARG A 207 -0.14 16.18 25.17
C ARG A 207 -1.42 16.90 25.57
N ILE A 208 -2.40 16.98 24.67
CA ILE A 208 -3.69 17.65 24.94
C ILE A 208 -4.45 16.92 26.04
N ALA A 209 -4.66 15.62 25.90
CA ALA A 209 -5.37 14.79 26.87
C ALA A 209 -4.67 14.82 28.23
N GLY A 210 -3.34 14.68 28.26
CA GLY A 210 -2.57 14.77 29.51
C GLY A 210 -2.74 16.12 30.22
N ARG A 211 -2.65 17.24 29.49
CA ARG A 211 -2.86 18.58 30.06
C ARG A 211 -4.28 18.78 30.58
N HIS A 212 -5.27 18.33 29.83
CA HIS A 212 -6.67 18.46 30.23
C HIS A 212 -7.00 17.58 31.44
N ALA A 213 -6.48 16.35 31.48
CA ALA A 213 -6.63 15.45 32.62
C ALA A 213 -5.99 16.05 33.89
N ALA A 214 -4.79 16.61 33.77
CA ALA A 214 -4.07 17.23 34.89
C ALA A 214 -4.71 18.53 35.41
N SER A 215 -5.44 19.27 34.57
CA SER A 215 -6.15 20.49 35.01
C SER A 215 -7.45 20.21 35.75
N GLN A 216 -7.93 18.96 35.74
CA GLN A 216 -9.15 18.60 36.44
C GLN A 216 -8.91 18.53 37.95
N LYS A 217 -9.91 18.90 38.74
CA LYS A 217 -9.87 18.74 40.22
C LYS A 217 -9.56 17.29 40.59
N PRO A 218 -8.73 16.99 41.60
CA PRO A 218 -8.57 15.61 42.08
C PRO A 218 -9.93 14.96 42.40
N TRP A 219 -10.03 13.66 42.20
CA TRP A 219 -11.20 12.92 42.68
C TRP A 219 -11.13 12.94 44.20
N ALA A 220 -12.13 13.55 44.85
CA ALA A 220 -12.28 13.53 46.29
C ALA A 220 -12.91 12.20 46.74
#